data_AF-A0A660DXS4-F1
#
_entry.id   AF-A0A660DXS4-F1
#
_cell.length_a   1.000
_cell.length_b   1.000
_cell.length_c   1.000
_cell.angle_alpha   90.00
_cell.angle_beta   90.00
_cell.angle_gamma   90.00
#
_symmetry.space_group_name_H-M   'P 1'
#
loop_
_entity.id
_entity.type
_entity.pdbx_description
1 polymer ?
#
loop_
_entity_poly.entity_id
_entity_poly.type
_entity_poly.pdbx_seq_one_letter_code
_entity_poly.pdbx_strand_id
1 'polypeptide(L)'
;MTEKLTALQKSIRQATAALNGDTSMITTHEIVIKPAPQYSAADVKELRNEIDVTQRVLAEVLSVSPRTVESWESGKSRPSRSASRLLELIQKQPELLNLIIA
;
A
#
# COMPACT_ATOMS: atom_id res chain seq x y z
N MET A 1 50.09 -12.92 10.58
CA MET A 1 48.84 -13.15 11.33
C MET A 1 47.82 -12.17 10.81
N THR A 2 46.98 -12.57 9.86
CA THR A 2 46.01 -11.65 9.22
C THR A 2 44.84 -11.48 10.17
N GLU A 3 44.73 -10.32 10.82
CA GLU A 3 43.56 -9.98 11.61
C GLU A 3 42.31 -10.10 10.73
N LYS A 4 41.44 -11.05 11.07
CA LYS A 4 40.13 -11.18 10.43
C LYS A 4 39.30 -9.98 10.84
N LEU A 5 38.94 -9.15 9.86
CA LEU A 5 37.99 -8.07 10.03
C LEU A 5 36.69 -8.60 10.65
N THR A 6 36.13 -7.82 11.57
CA THR A 6 34.80 -8.08 12.12
C THR A 6 33.73 -7.94 11.04
N ALA A 7 32.55 -8.52 11.27
CA ALA A 7 31.43 -8.43 10.33
C ALA A 7 31.04 -6.96 10.03
N LEU A 8 31.07 -6.10 11.05
CA LEU A 8 30.78 -4.67 10.90
C LEU A 8 31.84 -3.94 10.08
N GLN A 9 33.13 -4.23 10.30
CA GLN A 9 34.20 -3.63 9.50
C GLN A 9 34.12 -4.05 8.02
N LYS A 10 33.70 -5.29 7.75
CA LYS A 10 33.46 -5.77 6.38
C LYS A 10 32.28 -5.06 5.73
N SER A 11 31.14 -4.93 6.42
CA SER A 11 29.96 -4.27 5.86
C SER A 11 30.20 -2.79 5.56
N ILE A 12 30.95 -2.08 6.44
CA ILE A 12 31.32 -0.68 6.21
C ILE A 12 32.19 -0.55 4.95
N ARG A 13 33.19 -1.42 4.75
CA ARG A 13 34.03 -1.40 3.53
C ARG A 13 33.21 -1.67 2.27
N GLN A 14 32.29 -2.62 2.32
CA GLN A 14 31.38 -2.93 1.21
C GLN A 14 30.48 -1.74 0.87
N ALA A 15 29.94 -1.05 1.88
CA ALA A 15 29.14 0.15 1.71
C ALA A 15 29.96 1.31 1.10
N THR A 16 31.20 1.54 1.56
CA THR A 16 32.09 2.55 0.98
C THR A 16 32.43 2.25 -0.48
N ALA A 17 32.71 1.00 -0.84
CA ALA A 17 32.95 0.59 -2.21
C ALA A 17 31.72 0.88 -3.11
N ALA A 18 30.52 0.54 -2.62
CA ALA A 18 29.27 0.80 -3.32
C ALA A 18 29.01 2.30 -3.55
N LEU A 19 29.30 3.16 -2.57
CA LEU A 19 29.20 4.62 -2.73
C LEU A 19 30.16 5.17 -3.78
N ASN A 20 31.31 4.51 -3.98
CA ASN A 20 32.28 4.84 -5.03
C ASN A 20 31.95 4.18 -6.39
N GLY A 21 30.78 3.55 -6.52
CA GLY A 21 30.30 2.92 -7.75
C GLY A 21 30.61 1.42 -7.89
N ASP A 22 31.36 0.83 -6.96
CA ASP A 22 31.65 -0.61 -6.95
C ASP A 22 30.59 -1.37 -6.14
N THR A 23 29.57 -1.85 -6.84
CA THR A 23 28.48 -2.64 -6.24
C THR A 23 28.73 -4.15 -6.26
N SER A 24 29.91 -4.61 -6.69
CA SER A 24 30.22 -6.04 -6.87
C SER A 24 30.11 -6.88 -5.59
N MET A 25 30.22 -6.24 -4.42
CA MET A 25 30.19 -6.88 -3.10
C MET A 25 28.89 -6.65 -2.32
N ILE A 26 27.86 -6.04 -2.93
CA ILE A 26 26.56 -5.81 -2.30
C ILE A 26 25.42 -6.32 -3.18
N THR A 27 24.28 -6.63 -2.56
CA THR A 27 23.04 -6.91 -3.28
C THR A 27 22.14 -5.70 -3.14
N THR A 28 21.79 -5.09 -4.28
CA THR A 28 20.87 -3.94 -4.33
C THR A 28 19.45 -4.42 -4.59
N HIS A 29 18.52 -3.99 -3.76
CA HIS A 29 17.08 -4.18 -3.98
C HIS A 29 16.44 -2.82 -4.25
N GLU A 30 16.10 -2.57 -5.51
CA GLU A 30 15.32 -1.38 -5.87
C GLU A 30 13.84 -1.63 -5.60
N ILE A 31 13.23 -0.79 -4.75
CA ILE A 31 11.81 -0.87 -4.43
C ILE A 31 11.13 0.41 -4.91
N VAL A 32 10.25 0.27 -5.90
CA VAL A 32 9.43 1.37 -6.41
C VAL A 32 8.06 1.34 -5.73
N ILE A 33 7.77 2.37 -4.93
CA ILE A 33 6.45 2.53 -4.31
C ILE A 33 5.53 3.25 -5.28
N LYS A 34 4.59 2.51 -5.88
CA LYS A 34 3.56 3.12 -6.73
C LYS A 34 2.64 4.03 -5.90
N PRO A 35 2.20 5.18 -6.44
CA PRO A 35 1.23 6.03 -5.77
C PRO A 35 -0.09 5.29 -5.58
N ALA A 36 -0.90 5.71 -4.60
CA ALA A 36 -2.25 5.17 -4.44
C ALA A 36 -3.10 5.48 -5.69
N PRO A 37 -3.92 4.55 -6.17
CA PRO A 37 -4.79 4.78 -7.31
C PRO A 37 -5.80 5.89 -7.00
N GLN A 38 -6.27 6.56 -8.04
CA GLN A 38 -7.37 7.51 -7.94
C GLN A 38 -8.66 6.80 -8.35
N TYR A 39 -9.66 6.86 -7.48
CA TYR A 39 -10.98 6.30 -7.78
C TYR A 39 -11.93 7.40 -8.22
N SER A 40 -12.63 7.15 -9.32
CA SER A 40 -13.82 7.87 -9.74
C SER A 40 -15.04 7.45 -8.89
N ALA A 41 -16.13 8.20 -9.00
CA ALA A 41 -17.38 7.85 -8.35
C ALA A 41 -17.94 6.49 -8.83
N ALA A 42 -17.77 6.19 -10.12
CA ALA A 42 -18.16 4.91 -10.70
C ALA A 42 -17.30 3.77 -10.15
N ASP A 43 -15.98 3.97 -10.07
CA ASP A 43 -15.04 2.95 -9.60
C ASP A 43 -15.34 2.52 -8.15
N VAL A 44 -15.64 3.48 -7.26
CA VAL A 44 -16.00 3.17 -5.86
C VAL A 44 -17.30 2.35 -5.81
N LYS A 45 -18.29 2.73 -6.61
CA LYS A 45 -19.59 2.05 -6.64
C LYS A 45 -19.47 0.65 -7.23
N GLU A 46 -18.68 0.49 -8.28
CA GLU A 46 -18.39 -0.79 -8.93
C GLU A 46 -17.68 -1.73 -7.96
N LEU A 47 -16.58 -1.30 -7.35
CA LEU A 47 -15.84 -2.08 -6.35
C LEU A 47 -16.76 -2.52 -5.20
N ARG A 48 -17.60 -1.61 -4.68
CA ARG A 48 -18.54 -1.95 -3.61
C ARG A 48 -19.52 -3.05 -4.02
N ASN A 49 -20.01 -3.01 -5.25
CA ASN A 49 -20.92 -4.02 -5.77
C ASN A 49 -20.20 -5.34 -6.06
N GLU A 50 -18.93 -5.31 -6.51
CA GLU A 50 -18.11 -6.50 -6.74
C GLU A 50 -17.88 -7.31 -5.45
N ILE A 51 -17.70 -6.63 -4.33
CA ILE A 51 -17.56 -7.27 -3.00
C ILE A 51 -18.91 -7.53 -2.30
N ASP A 52 -20.02 -7.25 -2.98
CA ASP A 52 -21.41 -7.49 -2.52
C ASP A 52 -21.74 -6.92 -1.13
N VAL A 53 -21.40 -5.65 -0.89
CA VAL A 53 -21.72 -4.96 0.38
C VAL A 53 -22.55 -3.69 0.19
N THR A 54 -23.25 -3.31 1.25
CA THR A 54 -23.97 -2.03 1.30
C THR A 54 -23.00 -0.85 1.51
N GLN A 55 -23.43 0.37 1.17
CA GLN A 55 -22.63 1.59 1.43
C GLN A 55 -22.25 1.74 2.91
N ARG A 56 -23.14 1.29 3.81
CA ARG A 56 -22.91 1.31 5.25
C ARG A 56 -21.79 0.36 5.66
N VAL A 57 -21.82 -0.88 5.16
CA VAL A 57 -20.79 -1.89 5.46
C VAL A 57 -19.44 -1.44 4.89
N LEU A 58 -19.40 -0.91 3.67
CA LEU A 58 -18.16 -0.35 3.12
C LEU A 58 -17.61 0.81 3.97
N ALA A 59 -18.49 1.65 4.51
CA ALA A 59 -18.10 2.75 5.38
C ALA A 59 -17.49 2.25 6.71
N GLU A 60 -18.11 1.23 7.32
CA GLU A 60 -17.59 0.59 8.53
C GLU A 60 -16.21 -0.05 8.28
N VAL A 61 -16.05 -0.78 7.17
CA VAL A 61 -14.77 -1.36 6.73
C VAL A 61 -13.67 -0.31 6.58
N LEU A 62 -13.99 0.84 5.97
CA LEU A 62 -13.03 1.91 5.73
C LEU A 62 -12.91 2.91 6.89
N SER A 63 -13.61 2.67 8.01
CA SER A 63 -13.63 3.56 9.18
C SER A 63 -14.02 5.00 8.84
N VAL A 64 -15.03 5.16 7.99
CA VAL A 64 -15.62 6.44 7.59
C VAL A 64 -17.13 6.45 7.80
N SER A 65 -17.77 7.61 7.65
CA SER A 65 -19.23 7.67 7.73
C SER A 65 -19.90 7.14 6.45
N PRO A 66 -21.12 6.58 6.51
CA PRO A 66 -21.88 6.22 5.31
C PRO A 66 -22.07 7.40 4.34
N ARG A 67 -22.22 8.62 4.88
CA ARG A 67 -22.29 9.86 4.11
C ARG A 67 -21.01 10.14 3.33
N THR A 68 -19.86 9.72 3.84
CA THR A 68 -18.58 9.85 3.15
C THR A 68 -18.55 8.94 1.91
N VAL A 69 -18.98 7.68 2.05
CA VAL A 69 -19.10 6.74 0.92
C VAL A 69 -20.12 7.23 -0.11
N GLU A 70 -21.29 7.71 0.34
CA GLU A 70 -22.29 8.34 -0.53
C GLU A 70 -21.71 9.54 -1.31
N SER A 71 -20.92 10.38 -0.63
CA SER A 71 -20.27 11.54 -1.25
C SER A 71 -19.23 11.12 -2.31
N TRP A 72 -18.55 9.99 -2.11
CA TRP A 72 -17.65 9.42 -3.12
C TRP A 72 -18.40 8.86 -4.32
N GLU A 73 -19.42 8.03 -4.09
CA GLU A 73 -20.22 7.40 -5.16
C GLU A 73 -21.09 8.39 -5.95
N SER A 74 -21.38 9.56 -5.38
CA SER A 74 -22.06 10.68 -6.07
C SER A 74 -21.10 11.68 -6.73
N GLY A 75 -19.78 11.51 -6.55
CA GLY A 75 -18.76 12.39 -7.13
C GLY A 75 -18.62 13.76 -6.45
N LYS A 76 -19.27 13.99 -5.31
CA LYS A 76 -19.14 15.23 -4.52
C LYS A 76 -17.77 15.37 -3.85
N SER A 77 -17.16 14.25 -3.50
CA SER A 77 -15.78 14.18 -3.00
C SER A 77 -15.10 12.90 -3.50
N ARG A 78 -13.82 12.72 -3.16
CA ARG A 78 -13.05 11.53 -3.54
C ARG A 78 -12.43 10.87 -2.30
N PRO A 79 -12.11 9.56 -2.37
CA PRO A 79 -11.33 8.90 -1.32
C PRO A 79 -10.00 9.61 -1.07
N SER A 80 -9.57 9.67 0.19
CA SER A 80 -8.22 10.13 0.54
C SER A 80 -7.17 9.13 0.01
N ARG A 81 -5.89 9.52 -0.05
CA ARG A 81 -4.82 8.60 -0.51
C ARG A 81 -4.78 7.30 0.29
N SER A 82 -5.01 7.36 1.60
CA SER A 82 -5.06 6.19 2.48
C SER A 82 -6.29 5.34 2.19
N ALA A 83 -7.47 5.95 2.03
CA ALA A 83 -8.69 5.23 1.67
C ALA A 83 -8.57 4.58 0.28
N SER A 84 -7.99 5.27 -0.71
CA SER A 84 -7.66 4.71 -2.02
C SER A 84 -6.74 3.50 -1.91
N ARG A 85 -5.72 3.53 -1.03
CA ARG A 85 -4.84 2.37 -0.83
C ARG A 85 -5.60 1.20 -0.19
N LEU A 86 -6.51 1.44 0.74
CA LEU A 86 -7.36 0.38 1.31
C LEU A 86 -8.32 -0.20 0.26
N LEU A 87 -8.96 0.64 -0.53
CA LEU A 87 -9.78 0.21 -1.67
C LEU A 87 -8.97 -0.65 -2.64
N GLU A 88 -7.73 -0.26 -2.95
CA GLU A 88 -6.82 -1.07 -3.79
C GLU A 88 -6.54 -2.45 -3.19
N LEU A 89 -6.33 -2.53 -1.88
CA LEU A 89 -6.10 -3.81 -1.21
C LEU A 89 -7.34 -4.69 -1.24
N ILE A 90 -8.52 -4.13 -0.96
CA ILE A 90 -9.80 -4.86 -1.02
C ILE A 90 -10.08 -5.33 -2.44
N GLN A 91 -9.83 -4.51 -3.46
CA GLN A 91 -10.01 -4.88 -4.86
C GLN A 91 -9.12 -6.05 -5.27
N LYS A 92 -7.86 -6.06 -4.79
CA LYS A 92 -6.91 -7.14 -5.08
C LYS A 92 -7.18 -8.41 -4.28
N GLN A 93 -7.72 -8.26 -3.07
CA GLN A 93 -7.89 -9.32 -2.09
C GLN A 93 -9.19 -9.11 -1.28
N PRO A 94 -10.36 -9.44 -1.87
CA PRO A 94 -11.65 -9.23 -1.21
C PRO A 94 -11.79 -9.98 0.13
N GLU A 95 -11.07 -11.08 0.31
CA GLU A 95 -11.04 -11.86 1.56
C GLU A 95 -10.56 -11.07 2.79
N LEU A 96 -9.86 -9.94 2.58
CA LEU A 96 -9.43 -9.05 3.66
C LEU A 96 -10.60 -8.47 4.47
N LEU A 97 -11.81 -8.42 3.88
CA LEU A 97 -13.02 -7.98 4.57
C LEU A 97 -13.33 -8.83 5.81
N ASN A 98 -12.99 -10.12 5.78
CA ASN A 98 -13.22 -11.05 6.90
C ASN A 98 -12.38 -10.71 8.14
N LEU A 99 -11.33 -9.90 8.00
CA LEU A 99 -10.53 -9.44 9.15
C LEU A 99 -11.21 -8.31 9.93
N ILE A 100 -12.19 -7.65 9.32
CA ILE A 100 -12.84 -6.44 9.86
C ILE A 100 -14.30 -6.74 10.23
N ILE A 101 -14.99 -7.52 9.40
CA ILE A 101 -16.37 -7.96 9.62
C ILE A 101 -16.32 -9.21 10.51
N ALA A 102 -16.21 -9.02 11.83
CA ALA A 102 -16.23 -10.07 12.84
C ALA A 102 -17.41 -9.91 13.80
#